data_AF-A0A7S1Q5A0-F1
#
_entry.id   AF-A0A7S1Q5A0-F1
#
_cell.length_a   1.000
_cell.length_b   1.000
_cell.length_c   1.000
_cell.angle_alpha   90.00
_cell.angle_beta   90.00
_cell.angle_gamma   90.00
#
_symmetry.space_group_name_H-M   'P 1'
#
loop_
_entity.id
_entity.type
_entity.pdbx_description
1 polymer ?
#
loop_
_entity_poly.entity_id
_entity_poly.type
_entity_poly.pdbx_seq_one_letter_code
_entity_poly.pdbx_strand_id
1 'polypeptide(L)'
;APGARALPLPRKAARKLKLVGRFTMVAAAVVVGTWLLVGVGLKEGIAGLPAPTTTPPPPSRAKISAEAARALQEARERADGALLAAEARAMAAEARVEEELIRAESDDQRGDAQAAATLRARARSLQKRVADELRRAKQGVQSRLRAREEEIQRREAGRLEGLRASASTAGPGTLRTTT
;
A
#
# COMPACT_ATOMS: atom_id res chain seq x y z
N ALA A 1 4.05 -32.40 36.68
CA ALA A 1 4.74 -31.99 37.93
C ALA A 1 6.11 -31.42 37.59
N PRO A 2 6.36 -30.12 37.80
CA PRO A 2 7.70 -29.53 37.76
C PRO A 2 8.38 -29.82 39.11
N GLY A 3 9.35 -30.74 39.15
CA GLY A 3 10.00 -31.09 40.44
C GLY A 3 10.97 -32.27 40.48
N ALA A 4 11.33 -32.91 39.36
CA ALA A 4 12.27 -34.02 39.39
C ALA A 4 13.72 -33.52 39.33
N ARG A 5 14.36 -33.40 40.50
CA ARG A 5 15.81 -33.21 40.66
C ARG A 5 16.55 -34.32 39.89
N ALA A 6 17.34 -33.95 38.88
CA ALA A 6 18.13 -34.88 38.09
C ALA A 6 19.29 -35.44 38.94
N LEU A 7 19.22 -36.74 39.26
CA LEU A 7 20.33 -37.51 39.82
C LEU A 7 21.51 -37.52 38.83
N PRO A 8 22.76 -37.25 39.26
CA PRO A 8 23.91 -37.28 38.37
C PRO A 8 24.21 -38.72 37.93
N LEU A 9 23.99 -39.02 36.65
CA LEU A 9 24.31 -40.32 36.06
C LEU A 9 25.83 -40.58 36.07
N PRO A 10 26.27 -41.82 36.33
CA PRO A 10 27.67 -42.19 36.42
C PRO A 10 28.40 -42.00 35.08
N ARG A 11 29.58 -41.36 35.13
CA ARG A 11 30.45 -41.00 33.99
C ARG A 11 30.75 -42.12 32.97
N LYS A 12 30.48 -43.38 33.32
CA LYS A 12 30.70 -44.54 32.45
C LYS A 12 29.62 -44.70 31.36
N ALA A 13 28.38 -44.24 31.58
CA ALA A 13 27.30 -44.32 30.58
C ALA A 13 27.43 -43.27 29.45
N ALA A 14 28.01 -42.11 29.75
CA ALA A 14 28.16 -40.99 28.81
C ALA A 14 29.09 -41.30 27.62
N ARG A 15 30.09 -42.19 27.78
CA ARG A 15 31.03 -42.52 26.69
C ARG A 15 30.42 -43.44 25.63
N LYS A 16 29.46 -44.31 25.98
CA LYS A 16 28.76 -45.17 25.01
C LYS A 16 27.75 -44.38 24.16
N LEU A 17 27.09 -43.39 24.75
CA LEU A 17 26.13 -42.53 24.04
C LEU A 17 26.82 -41.62 23.01
N LYS A 18 28.05 -41.17 23.29
CA LYS A 18 28.81 -40.27 22.41
C LYS A 18 29.25 -40.94 21.10
N LEU A 19 29.38 -42.26 21.07
CA LEU A 19 29.74 -43.00 19.85
C LEU A 19 28.52 -43.19 18.93
N VAL A 20 27.36 -43.55 19.50
CA VAL A 20 26.12 -43.76 18.73
C VAL A 20 25.66 -42.47 18.05
N GLY A 21 25.77 -41.32 18.73
CA GLY A 21 25.41 -40.02 18.15
C GLY A 21 26.32 -39.53 17.01
N ARG A 22 27.52 -40.11 16.84
CA ARG A 22 28.42 -39.76 15.73
C ARG A 22 28.07 -40.49 14.43
N PHE A 23 27.65 -41.76 14.53
CA PHE A 23 27.30 -42.55 13.34
C PHE A 23 25.96 -42.12 12.71
N THR A 24 24.98 -41.67 13.50
CA THR A 24 23.71 -41.15 12.98
C THR A 24 23.88 -39.81 12.27
N MET A 25 24.83 -38.97 12.70
CA MET A 25 25.09 -37.67 12.06
C MET A 25 25.77 -37.83 10.69
N VAL A 26 26.67 -38.82 10.53
CA VAL A 26 27.31 -39.12 9.24
C VAL A 26 26.29 -39.69 8.24
N ALA A 27 25.39 -40.58 8.68
CA ALA A 27 24.34 -41.13 7.82
C ALA A 27 23.39 -40.04 7.28
N ALA A 28 23.00 -39.08 8.13
CA ALA A 28 22.16 -37.96 7.70
C ALA A 28 22.87 -37.05 6.68
N ALA A 29 24.17 -36.79 6.86
CA ALA A 29 24.94 -35.94 5.94
C ALA A 29 25.10 -36.56 4.54
N VAL A 30 25.30 -37.88 4.46
CA VAL A 30 25.42 -38.58 3.17
C VAL A 30 24.09 -38.56 2.42
N VAL A 31 22.96 -38.75 3.10
CA VAL A 31 21.62 -38.72 2.45
C VAL A 31 21.31 -37.32 1.91
N VAL A 32 21.62 -36.25 2.66
CA VAL A 32 21.43 -34.88 2.20
C VAL A 32 22.36 -34.53 1.03
N GLY A 33 23.62 -34.97 1.07
CA GLY A 33 24.57 -34.75 -0.03
C GLY A 33 24.18 -35.49 -1.32
N THR A 34 23.66 -36.72 -1.20
CA THR A 34 23.23 -37.51 -2.37
C THR A 34 21.96 -36.90 -3.00
N TRP A 35 21.02 -36.39 -2.21
CA TRP A 35 19.81 -35.72 -2.71
C TRP A 35 20.11 -34.41 -3.44
N LEU A 36 21.09 -33.63 -2.95
CA LEU A 36 21.54 -32.40 -3.61
C LEU A 36 22.18 -32.68 -4.97
N LEU A 37 23.00 -33.73 -5.10
CA LEU A 37 23.62 -34.09 -6.39
C LEU A 37 22.59 -34.57 -7.43
N VAL A 38 21.56 -35.32 -7.02
CA VAL A 38 20.47 -35.75 -7.92
C VAL A 38 19.57 -34.58 -8.31
N GLY A 39 19.32 -33.63 -7.40
CA GLY A 39 18.52 -32.43 -7.69
C GLY A 39 19.19 -31.45 -8.66
N VAL A 40 20.52 -31.38 -8.69
CA VAL A 40 21.27 -30.51 -9.62
C VAL A 40 21.38 -31.14 -11.01
N GLY A 41 21.57 -32.47 -11.10
CA GLY A 41 21.69 -33.18 -12.39
C GLY A 41 20.41 -33.19 -13.27
N LEU A 42 19.22 -33.03 -12.68
CA LEU A 42 17.96 -32.86 -13.41
C LEU A 42 17.71 -31.41 -13.87
N LYS A 43 18.38 -30.43 -13.25
CA LYS A 43 18.17 -29.01 -13.55
C LYS A 43 18.94 -28.55 -14.79
N GLU A 44 20.07 -29.19 -15.10
CA GLU A 44 20.90 -28.82 -16.25
C GLU A 44 20.56 -29.61 -17.53
N GLY A 45 19.92 -30.79 -17.43
CA GLY A 45 19.56 -31.64 -18.57
C GLY A 45 18.31 -31.22 -19.38
N ILE A 46 17.49 -30.30 -18.88
CA ILE A 46 16.24 -29.83 -19.55
C ILE A 46 16.40 -28.41 -20.14
N ALA A 47 17.57 -27.79 -19.98
CA ALA A 47 17.85 -26.43 -20.48
C ALA A 47 18.13 -26.35 -22.00
N GLY A 48 17.86 -27.40 -22.77
CA GLY A 48 18.15 -27.50 -24.21
C GLY A 48 16.94 -27.36 -25.15
N LEU A 49 15.71 -27.22 -24.62
CA LEU A 49 14.54 -26.90 -25.43
C LEU A 49 14.17 -25.43 -25.17
N PRO A 50 14.18 -24.55 -26.18
CA PRO A 50 13.70 -23.18 -25.99
C PRO A 50 12.25 -23.26 -25.52
N ALA A 51 11.99 -22.85 -24.28
CA ALA A 51 10.64 -22.70 -23.81
C ALA A 51 9.89 -21.84 -24.84
N PRO A 52 8.72 -22.27 -25.34
CA PRO A 52 7.94 -21.46 -26.25
C PRO A 52 7.72 -20.13 -25.55
N THR A 53 8.28 -19.06 -26.10
CA THR A 53 8.04 -17.71 -25.63
C THR A 53 6.56 -17.43 -25.83
N THR A 54 5.77 -17.71 -24.80
CA THR A 54 4.38 -17.28 -24.71
C THR A 54 4.44 -15.78 -24.47
N THR A 55 4.55 -15.02 -25.55
CA THR A 55 4.38 -13.58 -25.51
C THR A 55 2.96 -13.34 -24.99
N PRO A 56 2.79 -12.68 -23.83
CA PRO A 56 1.46 -12.50 -23.26
C PRO A 56 0.60 -11.75 -24.29
N PRO A 57 -0.65 -12.20 -24.52
CA PRO A 57 -1.52 -11.56 -25.49
C PRO A 57 -1.70 -10.09 -25.10
N PRO A 58 -1.72 -9.17 -26.09
CA PRO A 58 -1.88 -7.76 -25.83
C PRO A 58 -3.18 -7.51 -25.03
N PRO A 59 -3.16 -6.56 -24.08
CA PRO A 59 -4.33 -6.27 -23.26
C PRO A 59 -5.51 -5.87 -24.16
N SER A 60 -6.68 -6.47 -23.92
CA SER A 60 -7.88 -6.11 -24.66
C SER A 60 -8.35 -4.70 -24.28
N ARG A 61 -9.06 -4.03 -25.20
CA ARG A 61 -9.63 -2.68 -24.95
C ARG A 61 -10.45 -2.63 -23.64
N ALA A 62 -11.22 -3.67 -23.36
CA ALA A 62 -12.02 -3.79 -22.14
C ALA A 62 -11.17 -3.86 -20.86
N LYS A 63 -9.98 -4.46 -20.91
CA LYS A 63 -9.07 -4.50 -19.75
C LYS A 63 -8.45 -3.12 -19.48
N ILE A 64 -8.10 -2.38 -20.54
CA ILE A 64 -7.50 -1.04 -20.42
C ILE A 64 -8.49 -0.05 -19.79
N SER A 65 -9.75 -0.05 -20.25
CA SER A 65 -10.77 0.85 -19.71
C SER A 65 -11.16 0.47 -18.27
N ALA A 66 -11.23 -0.82 -17.95
CA ALA A 66 -11.50 -1.28 -16.59
C ALA A 66 -10.40 -0.88 -15.60
N GLU A 67 -9.12 -0.94 -16.00
CA GLU A 67 -8.01 -0.46 -15.18
C GLU A 67 -8.03 1.06 -15.00
N ALA A 68 -8.34 1.82 -16.05
CA ALA A 68 -8.46 3.27 -15.97
C ALA A 68 -9.60 3.69 -15.02
N ALA A 69 -10.75 3.02 -15.11
CA ALA A 69 -11.89 3.24 -14.22
C ALA A 69 -11.55 2.95 -12.75
N ARG A 70 -10.86 1.83 -12.48
CA ARG A 70 -10.41 1.48 -11.13
C ARG A 70 -9.41 2.49 -10.57
N ALA A 71 -8.42 2.90 -11.37
CA ALA A 71 -7.42 3.88 -10.96
C ALA A 71 -8.06 5.26 -10.68
N LEU A 72 -9.07 5.64 -11.45
CA LEU A 72 -9.84 6.86 -11.23
C LEU A 72 -10.67 6.79 -9.95
N GLN A 73 -11.37 5.67 -9.73
CA GLN A 73 -12.15 5.45 -8.52
C GLN A 73 -11.28 5.51 -7.26
N GLU A 74 -10.13 4.83 -7.26
CA GLU A 74 -9.21 4.85 -6.13
C GLU A 74 -8.64 6.27 -5.88
N ALA A 75 -8.37 7.03 -6.94
CA ALA A 75 -7.93 8.43 -6.80
C ALA A 75 -9.02 9.32 -6.18
N ARG A 76 -10.29 9.10 -6.54
CA ARG A 76 -11.45 9.80 -5.95
C ARG A 76 -11.63 9.45 -4.48
N GLU A 77 -11.63 8.17 -4.14
CA GLU A 77 -11.76 7.71 -2.76
C GLU A 77 -10.66 8.29 -1.85
N ARG A 78 -9.41 8.36 -2.34
CA ARG A 78 -8.32 9.02 -1.60
C ARG A 78 -8.51 10.54 -1.48
N ALA A 79 -9.01 11.20 -2.52
CA ALA A 79 -9.30 12.63 -2.51
C ALA A 79 -10.43 12.97 -1.52
N ASP A 80 -11.50 12.18 -1.53
CA ASP A 80 -12.64 12.32 -0.64
C ASP A 80 -12.22 12.06 0.82
N GLY A 81 -11.40 11.02 1.06
CA GLY A 81 -10.84 10.76 2.39
C GLY A 81 -9.96 11.91 2.91
N ALA A 82 -9.14 12.51 2.05
CA ALA A 82 -8.33 13.67 2.41
C ALA A 82 -9.19 14.91 2.72
N LEU A 83 -10.30 15.08 1.99
CA LEU A 83 -11.25 16.16 2.23
C LEU A 83 -11.98 15.98 3.56
N LEU A 84 -12.52 14.79 3.82
CA LEU A 84 -13.17 14.44 5.08
C LEU A 84 -12.22 14.65 6.28
N ALA A 85 -10.94 14.27 6.15
CA ALA A 85 -9.94 14.51 7.20
C ALA A 85 -9.59 16.00 7.39
N ALA A 86 -9.67 16.82 6.33
CA ALA A 86 -9.52 18.27 6.45
C ALA A 86 -10.75 18.90 7.13
N GLU A 87 -11.95 18.46 6.77
CA GLU A 87 -13.21 18.91 7.37
C GLU A 87 -13.30 18.54 8.85
N ALA A 88 -12.91 17.32 9.23
CA ALA A 88 -12.85 16.91 10.64
C ALA A 88 -11.87 17.78 11.46
N ARG A 89 -10.72 18.13 10.89
CA ARG A 89 -9.76 19.04 11.54
C ARG A 89 -10.30 20.47 11.66
N ALA A 90 -11.03 20.94 10.64
CA ALA A 90 -11.68 22.24 10.68
C ALA A 90 -12.77 22.28 11.77
N MET A 91 -13.64 21.27 11.84
CA MET A 91 -14.65 21.16 12.91
C MET A 91 -14.02 21.11 14.31
N ALA A 92 -12.93 20.35 14.48
CA ALA A 92 -12.22 20.30 15.76
C ALA A 92 -11.58 21.65 16.14
N ALA A 93 -11.11 22.42 15.16
CA ALA A 93 -10.58 23.77 15.39
C ALA A 93 -11.69 24.78 15.70
N GLU A 94 -12.84 24.69 15.03
CA GLU A 94 -14.03 25.52 15.29
C GLU A 94 -14.58 25.28 16.70
N ALA A 95 -14.67 24.02 17.15
CA ALA A 95 -15.09 23.70 18.51
C ALA A 95 -14.17 24.33 19.57
N ARG A 96 -12.85 24.32 19.36
CA ARG A 96 -11.89 24.99 20.27
C ARG A 96 -12.07 26.51 20.28
N VAL A 97 -12.36 27.11 19.13
CA VAL A 97 -12.68 28.56 19.04
C VAL A 97 -13.94 28.89 19.82
N GLU A 98 -14.98 28.05 19.72
CA GLU A 98 -16.22 28.21 20.47
C GLU A 98 -16.00 28.11 21.99
N GLU A 99 -15.22 27.13 22.44
CA GLU A 99 -14.81 27.01 23.84
C GLU A 99 -14.04 28.25 24.34
N GLU A 100 -13.13 28.80 23.54
CA GLU A 100 -12.39 30.03 23.86
C GLU A 100 -13.31 31.25 23.95
N LEU A 101 -14.34 31.34 23.10
CA LEU A 101 -15.33 32.41 23.14
C LEU A 101 -16.21 32.34 24.39
N ILE A 102 -16.66 31.14 24.77
CA ILE A 102 -17.42 30.92 26.01
C ILE A 102 -16.59 31.30 27.24
N ARG A 103 -15.30 30.92 27.25
CA ARG A 103 -14.37 31.32 28.32
C ARG A 103 -14.20 32.84 28.36
N ALA A 104 -14.01 33.49 27.22
CA ALA A 104 -13.89 34.94 27.13
C ALA A 104 -15.15 35.67 27.61
N GLU A 105 -16.33 35.13 27.33
CA GLU A 105 -17.61 35.66 27.83
C GLU A 105 -17.73 35.54 29.35
N SER A 106 -17.27 34.42 29.92
CA SER A 106 -17.22 34.23 31.37
C SER A 106 -16.25 35.21 32.06
N ASP A 107 -15.14 35.55 31.41
CA ASP A 107 -14.18 36.56 31.92
C ASP A 107 -14.76 37.98 31.85
N ASP A 108 -15.52 38.29 30.80
CA ASP A 108 -16.25 39.56 30.66
C ASP A 108 -17.25 39.75 31.81
N GLN A 109 -18.02 38.69 32.14
CA GLN A 109 -18.97 38.69 33.26
C GLN A 109 -18.30 38.87 34.62
N ARG A 110 -17.00 38.53 34.74
CA ARG A 110 -16.20 38.73 35.95
C ARG A 110 -15.61 40.14 36.07
N GLY A 111 -15.78 40.99 35.06
CA GLY A 111 -15.29 42.37 35.03
C GLY A 111 -14.00 42.58 34.23
N ASP A 112 -13.44 41.52 33.61
CA ASP A 112 -12.19 41.59 32.84
C ASP A 112 -12.44 41.88 31.35
N ALA A 113 -13.12 42.99 31.05
CA ALA A 113 -13.59 43.33 29.69
C ALA A 113 -12.46 43.40 28.63
N GLN A 114 -11.27 43.82 29.02
CA GLN A 114 -10.13 43.95 28.10
C GLN A 114 -9.51 42.58 27.74
N ALA A 115 -9.51 41.62 28.69
CA ALA A 115 -9.10 40.26 28.43
C ALA A 115 -10.11 39.56 27.50
N ALA A 116 -11.40 39.73 27.77
CA ALA A 116 -12.48 39.21 26.93
C ALA A 116 -12.43 39.74 25.49
N ALA A 117 -12.21 41.06 25.30
CA ALA A 117 -12.07 41.65 23.97
C ALA A 117 -10.88 41.07 23.18
N THR A 118 -9.75 40.84 23.84
CA THR A 118 -8.54 40.27 23.22
C THR A 118 -8.78 38.82 22.79
N LEU A 119 -9.42 38.01 23.64
CA LEU A 119 -9.76 36.62 23.31
C LEU A 119 -10.75 36.55 22.14
N ARG A 120 -11.80 37.37 22.13
CA ARG A 120 -12.76 37.46 21.01
C ARG A 120 -12.06 37.82 19.69
N ALA A 121 -11.10 38.74 19.71
CA ALA A 121 -10.34 39.09 18.51
C ALA A 121 -9.47 37.93 17.99
N ARG A 122 -8.82 37.20 18.90
CA ARG A 122 -8.02 36.00 18.57
C ARG A 122 -8.88 34.88 17.99
N ALA A 123 -10.02 34.61 18.61
CA ALA A 123 -11.01 33.63 18.16
C ALA A 123 -11.51 33.92 16.73
N ARG A 124 -11.93 35.16 16.44
CA ARG A 124 -12.34 35.58 15.09
C ARG A 124 -11.22 35.42 14.05
N SER A 125 -9.99 35.77 14.43
CA SER A 125 -8.81 35.59 13.56
C SER A 125 -8.54 34.11 13.28
N LEU A 126 -8.67 33.24 14.29
CA LEU A 126 -8.50 31.80 14.12
C LEU A 126 -9.61 31.20 13.25
N GLN A 127 -10.88 31.58 13.47
CA GLN A 127 -12.01 31.17 12.64
C GLN A 127 -11.80 31.52 11.16
N LYS A 128 -11.34 32.74 10.87
CA LYS A 128 -11.02 33.16 9.50
C LYS A 128 -9.92 32.30 8.87
N ARG A 129 -8.85 32.01 9.63
CA ARG A 129 -7.74 31.17 9.15
C ARG A 129 -8.18 29.74 8.83
N VAL A 130 -8.98 29.13 9.71
CA VAL A 130 -9.53 27.78 9.49
C VAL A 130 -10.40 27.73 8.24
N ALA A 131 -11.27 28.73 8.05
CA ALA A 131 -12.11 28.82 6.86
C ALA A 131 -11.29 28.96 5.56
N ASP A 132 -10.23 29.77 5.60
CA ASP A 132 -9.32 29.95 4.46
C ASP A 132 -8.50 28.68 4.16
N GLU A 133 -8.02 27.97 5.18
CA GLU A 133 -7.33 26.69 5.03
C GLU A 133 -8.23 25.61 4.43
N LEU A 134 -9.48 25.50 4.91
CA LEU A 134 -10.45 24.57 4.37
C LEU A 134 -10.77 24.87 2.90
N ARG A 135 -10.92 26.15 2.55
CA ARG A 135 -11.14 26.58 1.16
C ARG A 135 -9.97 26.18 0.27
N ARG A 136 -8.73 26.45 0.70
CA ARG A 136 -7.52 26.08 -0.05
C ARG A 136 -7.39 24.56 -0.20
N ALA A 137 -7.70 23.80 0.85
CA ALA A 137 -7.70 22.35 0.80
C ALA A 137 -8.72 21.82 -0.22
N LYS A 138 -9.96 22.32 -0.20
CA LYS A 138 -11.01 21.96 -1.17
C LYS A 138 -10.57 22.23 -2.61
N GLN A 139 -10.09 23.44 -2.88
CA GLN A 139 -9.62 23.82 -4.22
C GLN A 139 -8.41 22.99 -4.66
N GLY A 140 -7.45 22.76 -3.76
CA GLY A 140 -6.23 21.99 -4.06
C GLY A 140 -6.46 20.50 -4.25
N VAL A 141 -7.45 19.91 -3.57
CA VAL A 141 -7.85 18.51 -3.80
C VAL A 141 -8.60 18.40 -5.13
N GLN A 142 -9.54 19.31 -5.41
CA GLN A 142 -10.27 19.33 -6.68
C GLN A 142 -9.37 19.53 -7.90
N SER A 143 -8.39 20.43 -7.83
CA SER A 143 -7.46 20.68 -8.93
C SER A 143 -6.56 19.48 -9.22
N ARG A 144 -6.02 18.85 -8.17
CA ARG A 144 -5.19 17.65 -8.29
C ARG A 144 -5.98 16.46 -8.82
N LEU A 145 -7.24 16.32 -8.39
CA LEU A 145 -8.13 15.29 -8.92
C LEU A 145 -8.31 15.49 -10.42
N ARG A 146 -8.77 16.66 -10.86
CA ARG A 146 -8.97 16.99 -12.30
C ARG A 146 -7.72 16.71 -13.14
N ALA A 147 -6.56 17.20 -12.69
CA ALA A 147 -5.30 16.96 -13.37
C ALA A 147 -4.99 15.46 -13.52
N ARG A 148 -5.31 14.66 -12.48
CA ARG A 148 -5.13 13.21 -12.51
C ARG A 148 -6.14 12.51 -13.42
N GLU A 149 -7.39 12.97 -13.47
CA GLU A 149 -8.40 12.43 -14.39
C GLU A 149 -7.95 12.65 -15.85
N GLU A 150 -7.50 13.86 -16.18
CA GLU A 150 -6.98 14.19 -17.51
C GLU A 150 -5.75 13.35 -17.87
N GLU A 151 -4.82 13.15 -16.92
CA GLU A 151 -3.64 12.33 -17.13
C GLU A 151 -4.00 10.87 -17.43
N ILE A 152 -4.94 10.30 -16.67
CA ILE A 152 -5.42 8.92 -16.87
C ILE A 152 -6.09 8.80 -18.25
N GLN A 153 -6.95 9.75 -18.62
CA GLN A 153 -7.61 9.77 -19.93
C GLN A 153 -6.62 9.88 -21.08
N ARG A 154 -5.60 10.75 -20.96
CA ARG A 154 -4.53 10.86 -21.98
C ARG A 154 -3.75 9.55 -22.13
N ARG A 155 -3.42 8.88 -21.02
CA ARG A 155 -2.74 7.57 -21.04
C ARG A 155 -3.62 6.45 -21.60
N GLU A 156 -4.92 6.48 -21.34
CA GLU A 156 -5.88 5.54 -21.92
C GLU A 156 -5.98 5.74 -23.43
N ALA A 157 -6.18 6.98 -23.88
CA ALA A 157 -6.24 7.32 -25.31
C ALA A 157 -4.98 6.86 -26.05
N GLY A 158 -3.79 7.18 -25.54
CA GLY A 158 -2.52 6.75 -26.15
C GLY A 158 -2.36 5.22 -26.21
N ARG A 159 -2.83 4.49 -25.19
CA ARG A 159 -2.83 3.01 -25.21
C ARG A 159 -3.80 2.45 -26.26
N LEU A 160 -4.99 3.05 -26.39
CA LEU A 160 -5.98 2.65 -27.40
C LEU A 160 -5.50 2.94 -28.83
N GLU A 161 -4.82 4.07 -29.05
CA GLU A 161 -4.18 4.41 -30.32
C GLU A 161 -3.05 3.42 -30.67
N GLY A 162 -2.21 3.07 -29.70
CA GLY A 162 -1.16 2.05 -29.89
C GLY A 162 -1.71 0.66 -30.24
N LEU A 163 -2.82 0.25 -29.61
CA LEU A 163 -3.53 -0.97 -29.99
C LEU A 163 -4.08 -0.90 -31.41
N ARG A 164 -4.61 0.26 -31.82
CA ARG A 164 -5.12 0.46 -33.19
C ARG A 164 -3.99 0.39 -34.22
N ALA A 165 -2.84 1.00 -33.94
CA ALA A 165 -1.67 0.95 -34.81
C ALA A 165 -1.13 -0.48 -34.97
N SER A 166 -1.06 -1.23 -33.86
CA SER A 166 -0.60 -2.63 -33.87
C SER A 166 -1.56 -3.56 -34.60
N ALA A 167 -2.87 -3.28 -34.56
CA ALA A 167 -3.87 -4.01 -35.33
C ALA A 167 -3.80 -3.73 -36.85
N SER A 168 -3.26 -2.57 -37.26
CA SER A 168 -3.10 -2.19 -38.68
C SER A 168 -1.85 -2.79 -39.33
N THR A 169 -0.84 -3.16 -38.53
CA THR A 169 0.42 -3.78 -39.01
C THR A 169 0.39 -5.31 -38.98
N ALA A 170 -0.53 -5.92 -38.22
CA ALA A 170 -0.87 -7.33 -38.36
C ALA A 170 -1.65 -7.52 -39.67
N GLY A 171 -1.02 -8.09 -40.71
CA GLY A 171 -1.64 -8.29 -42.02
C GLY A 171 -2.98 -9.04 -41.95
N PRO A 172 -3.89 -8.84 -42.95
CA PRO A 172 -5.28 -9.32 -42.94
C PRO A 172 -5.47 -10.84 -42.81
N GLY A 173 -4.40 -11.63 -42.88
CA GLY A 173 -4.43 -13.09 -42.71
C GLY A 173 -4.51 -13.60 -41.26
N THR A 174 -4.34 -12.75 -40.24
CA THR A 174 -4.20 -13.19 -38.83
C THR A 174 -5.46 -12.99 -37.96
N LEU A 175 -6.49 -12.31 -38.47
CA LEU A 175 -7.71 -11.98 -37.70
C LEU A 175 -8.79 -13.10 -37.66
N ARG A 176 -8.56 -14.27 -38.27
CA ARG A 176 -9.58 -15.33 -38.37
C ARG A 176 -9.65 -16.32 -37.20
N THR A 177 -8.70 -16.32 -36.27
CA THR A 177 -8.50 -17.48 -35.37
C THR A 177 -8.42 -17.15 -33.88
N THR A 178 -9.26 -16.26 -33.35
CA THR A 178 -9.52 -16.22 -31.90
C THR A 178 -10.94 -15.72 -31.63
N THR A 179 -11.92 -16.60 -31.85
CA THR A 179 -13.14 -16.63 -31.02
C THR A 179 -12.87 -17.43 -29.77
#